data_AF-A0A3D3LT30-F1
#
_entry.id   AF-A0A3D3LT30-F1
#
_cell.length_a   1.000
_cell.length_b   1.000
_cell.length_c   1.000
_cell.angle_alpha   90.00
_cell.angle_beta   90.00
_cell.angle_gamma   90.00
#
_symmetry.space_group_name_H-M   'P 1'
#
loop_
_entity.id
_entity.type
_entity.pdbx_description
1 polymer ?
#
loop_
_entity_poly.entity_id
_entity_poly.type
_entity_poly.pdbx_seq_one_letter_code
_entity_poly.pdbx_strand_id
1 'polypeptide(L)'
;MKKIFLPLIFISIFFYSCSEKIIFPDNPYLDELEEFNSLSGFNAILIDDTASVNSAKRFQGHGDYPGVDDWFAVEINYGMVVLGGLPGQSAFYSIIKTYENSGGNKERYWKLLQVKPHPVFGYRPTLGVYQNNQKIRVAISKTLANSEYGEGGGWQLYISNYTTSLNRFAEISLSDTLVNKSIFKK
;
A
#
# COMPACT_ATOMS: atom_id res chain seq x y z
N MET A 1 -45.17 -37.96 -48.17
CA MET A 1 -44.69 -37.74 -46.79
C MET A 1 -44.30 -36.27 -46.64
N LYS A 2 -45.00 -35.51 -45.78
CA LYS A 2 -44.84 -34.06 -45.60
C LYS A 2 -43.53 -33.77 -44.83
N LYS A 3 -42.63 -32.98 -45.41
CA LYS A 3 -41.45 -32.45 -44.71
C LYS A 3 -41.86 -31.22 -43.90
N ILE A 4 -41.76 -31.32 -42.59
CA ILE A 4 -41.98 -30.22 -41.63
C ILE A 4 -40.68 -29.42 -41.57
N PHE A 5 -40.75 -28.13 -41.88
CA PHE A 5 -39.65 -27.18 -41.75
C PHE A 5 -39.74 -26.52 -40.37
N LEU A 6 -38.74 -26.71 -39.52
CA LEU A 6 -38.62 -26.04 -38.22
C LEU A 6 -37.83 -24.73 -38.44
N PRO A 7 -38.28 -23.55 -37.96
CA PRO A 7 -37.49 -22.34 -38.07
C PRO A 7 -36.41 -22.34 -36.98
N LEU A 8 -35.16 -22.04 -37.37
CA LEU A 8 -34.09 -21.74 -36.42
C LEU A 8 -34.42 -20.42 -35.71
N ILE A 9 -34.65 -20.48 -34.40
CA ILE A 9 -34.72 -19.31 -33.53
C ILE A 9 -33.29 -18.86 -33.25
N PHE A 10 -32.88 -17.71 -33.79
CA PHE A 10 -31.66 -17.03 -33.39
C PHE A 10 -31.86 -16.44 -32.00
N ILE A 11 -31.35 -17.11 -30.97
CA ILE A 11 -31.20 -16.54 -29.63
C ILE A 11 -29.98 -15.62 -29.69
N SER A 12 -30.22 -14.32 -29.76
CA SER A 12 -29.17 -13.30 -29.60
C SER A 12 -28.75 -13.29 -28.13
N ILE A 13 -27.61 -13.92 -27.83
CA ILE A 13 -26.96 -13.84 -26.52
C ILE A 13 -26.32 -12.46 -26.44
N PHE A 14 -26.93 -11.56 -25.66
CA PHE A 14 -26.27 -10.34 -25.21
C PHE A 14 -25.13 -10.73 -24.26
N PHE A 15 -23.89 -10.71 -24.77
CA PHE A 15 -22.71 -10.71 -23.92
C PHE A 15 -22.61 -9.32 -23.27
N TYR A 16 -23.10 -9.20 -22.05
CA TYR A 16 -22.60 -8.18 -21.13
C TYR A 16 -21.13 -8.49 -20.88
N SER A 17 -20.23 -7.72 -21.48
CA SER A 17 -18.82 -7.70 -21.11
C SER A 17 -18.70 -7.07 -19.72
N CYS A 18 -18.96 -7.87 -18.69
CA CYS A 18 -18.45 -7.60 -17.37
C CYS A 18 -17.00 -8.07 -17.39
N SER A 19 -16.05 -7.16 -17.19
CA SER A 19 -14.64 -7.49 -17.03
C SER A 19 -14.50 -8.45 -15.85
N GLU A 20 -14.45 -9.75 -16.13
CA GLU A 20 -14.08 -10.75 -15.14
C GLU A 20 -12.66 -10.40 -14.68
N LYS A 21 -12.55 -9.92 -13.44
CA LYS A 21 -11.27 -9.83 -12.76
C LYS A 21 -10.69 -11.25 -12.78
N ILE A 22 -9.62 -11.44 -13.54
CA ILE A 22 -8.83 -12.67 -13.49
C ILE A 22 -8.15 -12.66 -12.11
N ILE A 23 -8.84 -13.22 -11.12
CA ILE A 23 -8.26 -13.55 -9.82
C ILE A 23 -7.57 -14.89 -10.04
N PHE A 24 -6.24 -14.90 -10.01
CA PHE A 24 -5.48 -16.15 -10.02
C PHE A 24 -5.56 -16.72 -8.60
N PRO A 25 -6.37 -17.77 -8.34
CA PRO A 25 -6.58 -18.28 -6.98
C PRO A 25 -5.30 -18.82 -6.32
N ASP A 26 -4.26 -19.09 -7.12
CA ASP A 26 -2.96 -19.57 -6.65
C ASP A 26 -1.93 -18.45 -6.45
N ASN A 27 -2.34 -17.17 -6.48
CA ASN A 27 -1.39 -16.09 -6.25
C ASN A 27 -1.00 -16.05 -4.75
N PRO A 28 0.30 -16.10 -4.41
CA PRO A 28 0.75 -16.20 -3.02
C PRO A 28 0.46 -14.95 -2.18
N TYR A 29 -0.03 -13.86 -2.77
CA TYR A 29 -0.30 -12.58 -2.09
C TYR A 29 -1.80 -12.28 -1.90
N LEU A 30 -2.69 -13.24 -2.12
CA LEU A 30 -4.14 -12.98 -1.99
C LEU A 30 -4.54 -12.65 -0.54
N ASP A 31 -4.02 -13.41 0.43
CA ASP A 31 -4.32 -13.21 1.85
C ASP A 31 -3.73 -11.87 2.34
N GLU A 32 -2.49 -11.57 1.92
CA GLU A 32 -1.81 -10.30 2.19
C GLU A 32 -2.57 -9.12 1.58
N LEU A 33 -3.10 -9.26 0.35
CA LEU A 33 -3.89 -8.22 -0.29
C LEU A 33 -5.23 -8.00 0.43
N GLU A 34 -5.90 -9.07 0.86
CA GLU A 34 -7.14 -8.96 1.63
C GLU A 34 -6.90 -8.23 2.96
N GLU A 35 -5.85 -8.61 3.68
CA GLU A 35 -5.45 -7.92 4.90
C GLU A 35 -5.09 -6.45 4.63
N PHE A 36 -4.29 -6.17 3.61
CA PHE A 36 -3.94 -4.80 3.23
C PHE A 36 -5.19 -3.97 2.95
N ASN A 37 -6.12 -4.47 2.14
CA ASN A 37 -7.37 -3.77 1.83
C ASN A 37 -8.23 -3.56 3.08
N SER A 38 -8.33 -4.57 3.94
CA SER A 38 -9.07 -4.49 5.20
C SER A 38 -8.51 -3.41 6.13
N LEU A 39 -7.18 -3.35 6.30
CA LEU A 39 -6.52 -2.41 7.20
C LEU A 39 -6.39 -1.00 6.64
N SER A 40 -6.22 -0.88 5.32
CA SER A 40 -6.05 0.41 4.65
C SER A 40 -7.38 1.08 4.27
N GLY A 41 -8.44 0.29 4.10
CA GLY A 41 -9.70 0.72 3.48
C GLY A 41 -9.58 0.96 1.97
N PHE A 42 -8.51 0.52 1.33
CA PHE A 42 -8.32 0.65 -0.11
C PHE A 42 -9.03 -0.48 -0.87
N ASN A 43 -9.27 -0.24 -2.15
CA ASN A 43 -9.69 -1.27 -3.11
C ASN A 43 -8.54 -1.52 -4.07
N ALA A 44 -7.44 -2.05 -3.53
CA ALA A 44 -6.26 -2.40 -4.29
C ALA A 44 -6.49 -3.72 -5.05
N ILE A 45 -5.97 -3.78 -6.27
CA ILE A 45 -6.07 -4.95 -7.14
C ILE A 45 -4.65 -5.43 -7.44
N LEU A 46 -4.40 -6.71 -7.27
CA LEU A 46 -3.10 -7.29 -7.60
C LEU A 46 -2.77 -7.14 -9.08
N ILE A 47 -1.52 -6.80 -9.40
CA ILE A 47 -1.04 -6.68 -10.77
C ILE A 47 0.35 -7.32 -10.90
N ASP A 48 0.69 -7.73 -12.12
CA ASP A 48 2.08 -8.05 -12.47
C ASP A 48 2.80 -6.75 -12.88
N ASP A 49 3.44 -6.11 -11.90
CA ASP A 49 4.36 -4.99 -12.11
C ASP A 49 5.68 -5.23 -11.39
N THR A 50 6.44 -6.17 -11.96
CA THR A 50 7.78 -6.53 -11.53
C THR A 50 8.74 -5.33 -11.50
N ALA A 51 8.51 -4.29 -12.31
CA ALA A 51 9.35 -3.09 -12.34
C ALA A 51 9.20 -2.25 -11.06
N SER A 52 7.96 -2.04 -10.60
CA SER A 52 7.69 -1.37 -9.32
C SER A 52 8.26 -2.16 -8.13
N VAL A 53 8.07 -3.49 -8.12
CA VAL A 53 8.63 -4.39 -7.09
C VAL A 53 10.15 -4.30 -7.05
N ASN A 54 10.82 -4.41 -8.19
CA ASN A 54 12.28 -4.33 -8.27
C ASN A 54 12.79 -2.95 -7.86
N SER A 55 12.04 -1.88 -8.13
CA SER A 55 12.41 -0.53 -7.70
C SER A 55 12.37 -0.39 -6.18
N ALA A 56 11.36 -0.95 -5.52
CA ALA A 56 11.28 -0.98 -4.06
C ALA A 56 12.43 -1.79 -3.45
N LYS A 57 12.68 -3.00 -3.97
CA LYS A 57 13.75 -3.90 -3.51
C LYS A 57 15.16 -3.28 -3.61
N ARG A 58 15.41 -2.32 -4.52
CA ARG A 58 16.73 -1.65 -4.64
C ARG A 58 17.14 -0.85 -3.40
N PHE A 59 16.20 -0.46 -2.55
CA PHE A 59 16.48 0.25 -1.30
C PHE A 59 16.77 -0.70 -0.13
N GLN A 60 16.75 -2.01 -0.38
CA GLN A 60 16.96 -3.08 0.58
C GLN A 60 17.99 -4.08 0.04
N GLY A 61 18.46 -4.98 0.90
CA GLY A 61 19.45 -6.00 0.55
C GLY A 61 20.91 -5.55 0.71
N HIS A 62 21.16 -4.34 1.23
CA HIS A 62 22.51 -3.80 1.41
C HIS A 62 22.55 -2.65 2.44
N GLY A 63 23.76 -2.30 2.85
CA GLY A 63 24.02 -1.15 3.72
C GLY A 63 23.28 -1.26 5.05
N ASP A 64 22.54 -0.19 5.39
CA ASP A 64 21.75 -0.15 6.62
C ASP A 64 20.54 -1.10 6.60
N TYR A 65 20.08 -1.56 5.44
CA TYR A 65 18.89 -2.41 5.30
C TYR A 65 19.26 -3.73 4.58
N PRO A 66 19.96 -4.67 5.24
CA PRO A 66 20.41 -5.91 4.62
C PRO A 66 19.28 -6.90 4.30
N GLY A 67 18.15 -6.82 5.01
CA GLY A 67 16.97 -7.63 4.73
C GLY A 67 16.10 -7.04 3.61
N VAL A 68 15.53 -7.92 2.79
CA VAL A 68 14.57 -7.56 1.72
C VAL A 68 13.19 -8.07 2.09
N ASP A 69 12.22 -7.17 2.20
CA ASP A 69 10.83 -7.54 2.46
C ASP A 69 10.19 -8.24 1.26
N ASP A 70 9.07 -8.93 1.51
CA ASP A 70 8.35 -9.62 0.44
C ASP A 70 7.37 -8.66 -0.25
N TRP A 71 7.85 -8.08 -1.37
CA TRP A 71 7.15 -7.04 -2.12
C TRP A 71 6.29 -7.62 -3.25
N PHE A 72 5.08 -7.11 -3.38
CA PHE A 72 4.18 -7.35 -4.52
C PHE A 72 3.56 -6.05 -5.02
N ALA A 73 3.03 -6.04 -6.25
CA ALA A 73 2.48 -4.85 -6.87
C ALA A 73 0.96 -4.84 -6.89
N VAL A 74 0.39 -3.66 -6.67
CA VAL A 74 -1.04 -3.42 -6.74
C VAL A 74 -1.35 -2.18 -7.57
N GLU A 75 -2.54 -2.14 -8.15
CA GLU A 75 -3.16 -0.95 -8.69
C GLU A 75 -4.20 -0.40 -7.70
N ILE A 76 -4.14 0.89 -7.41
CA ILE A 76 -5.04 1.57 -6.48
C ILE A 76 -5.72 2.73 -7.20
N ASN A 77 -7.05 2.80 -7.10
CA ASN A 77 -7.84 3.89 -7.66
C ASN A 77 -7.61 5.22 -6.93
N TYR A 78 -8.11 6.31 -7.52
CA TYR A 78 -8.13 7.65 -6.91
C TYR A 78 -8.69 7.64 -5.47
N GLY A 79 -8.13 8.50 -4.61
CA GLY A 79 -8.67 8.80 -3.28
C GLY A 79 -7.97 8.11 -2.10
N MET A 80 -6.99 7.25 -2.35
CA MET A 80 -6.09 6.63 -1.37
C MET A 80 -5.40 7.68 -0.51
N VAL A 81 -5.38 7.48 0.82
CA VAL A 81 -4.66 8.34 1.77
C VAL A 81 -3.46 7.60 2.36
N VAL A 82 -2.26 8.14 2.19
CA VAL A 82 -1.00 7.56 2.67
C VAL A 82 -0.19 8.54 3.50
N LEU A 83 0.68 8.02 4.36
CA LEU A 83 1.49 8.79 5.31
C LEU A 83 2.96 8.73 4.91
N GLY A 84 3.61 9.89 4.77
CA GLY A 84 5.03 10.00 4.45
C GLY A 84 5.79 10.78 5.53
N GLY A 85 7.01 10.37 5.88
CA GLY A 85 7.81 11.06 6.89
C GLY A 85 8.25 12.46 6.47
N LEU A 86 8.22 13.41 7.41
CA LEU A 86 8.74 14.77 7.26
C LEU A 86 9.79 15.10 8.35
N PRO A 87 10.82 15.91 8.05
CA PRO A 87 11.08 16.58 6.76
C PRO A 87 11.56 15.63 5.65
N GLY A 88 11.43 16.08 4.41
CA GLY A 88 11.89 15.38 3.20
C GLY A 88 10.95 14.26 2.75
N GLN A 89 10.14 14.55 1.72
CA GLN A 89 9.30 13.54 1.07
C GLN A 89 10.17 12.57 0.26
N SER A 90 9.82 11.29 0.33
CA SER A 90 10.48 10.21 -0.42
C SER A 90 9.45 9.37 -1.17
N ALA A 91 9.90 8.29 -1.82
CA ALA A 91 9.01 7.32 -2.45
C ALA A 91 8.33 6.36 -1.45
N PHE A 92 8.68 6.40 -0.16
CA PHE A 92 8.15 5.47 0.86
C PHE A 92 7.04 6.08 1.71
N TYR A 93 5.97 5.31 1.89
CA TYR A 93 4.77 5.69 2.64
C TYR A 93 4.24 4.52 3.50
N SER A 94 3.36 4.83 4.45
CA SER A 94 2.58 3.84 5.21
C SER A 94 1.08 4.12 5.11
N ILE A 95 0.27 3.20 5.62
CA ILE A 95 -1.17 3.40 5.80
C ILE A 95 -1.48 4.05 7.17
N ILE A 96 -2.69 4.61 7.31
CA ILE A 96 -3.17 5.21 8.57
C ILE A 96 -3.14 4.20 9.71
N LYS A 97 -3.43 2.92 9.42
CA LYS A 97 -3.41 1.87 10.45
C LYS A 97 -2.07 1.73 11.15
N THR A 98 -0.95 1.97 10.47
CA THR A 98 0.38 1.98 11.10
C THR A 98 0.49 3.09 12.16
N TYR A 99 -0.04 4.28 11.87
CA TYR A 99 -0.11 5.37 12.83
C TYR A 99 -1.01 5.03 14.03
N GLU A 100 -2.21 4.52 13.78
CA GLU A 100 -3.12 4.08 14.86
C GLU A 100 -2.47 3.02 15.73
N ASN A 101 -1.87 2.01 15.09
CA ASN A 101 -1.21 0.92 15.77
C ASN A 101 -0.07 1.44 16.63
N SER A 102 0.65 2.50 16.23
CA SER A 102 1.70 3.12 17.04
C SER A 102 1.19 3.91 18.25
N GLY A 103 -0.10 4.26 18.31
CA GLY A 103 -0.66 5.16 19.32
C GLY A 103 -0.17 6.60 19.17
N GLY A 104 0.23 7.01 17.96
CA GLY A 104 0.83 8.33 17.70
C GLY A 104 2.20 8.56 18.33
N ASN A 105 2.85 7.50 18.81
CA ASN A 105 4.19 7.56 19.36
C ASN A 105 5.24 7.52 18.25
N LYS A 106 6.20 8.44 18.29
CA LYS A 106 7.23 8.63 17.28
C LYS A 106 8.11 7.40 17.13
N GLU A 107 8.74 6.96 18.21
CA GLU A 107 9.64 5.81 18.19
C GLU A 107 8.91 4.55 17.71
N ARG A 108 7.72 4.29 18.26
CA ARG A 108 6.94 3.12 17.90
C ARG A 108 6.47 3.12 16.45
N TYR A 109 6.06 4.27 15.91
CA TYR A 109 5.66 4.37 14.50
C TYR A 109 6.81 3.96 13.57
N TRP A 110 8.02 4.42 13.83
CA TRP A 110 9.17 4.10 13.00
C TRP A 110 9.70 2.68 13.20
N LYS A 111 9.54 2.10 14.40
CA LYS A 111 9.86 0.69 14.66
C LYS A 111 8.90 -0.30 13.99
N LEU A 112 7.61 0.05 13.89
CA LEU A 112 6.65 -0.72 13.08
C LEU A 112 7.03 -0.75 11.59
N LEU A 113 7.78 0.26 11.13
CA LEU A 113 8.29 0.38 9.77
C LEU A 113 9.78 0.01 9.65
N GLN A 114 10.40 -0.52 10.72
CA GLN A 114 11.82 -0.88 10.81
C GLN A 114 12.77 0.17 10.22
N VAL A 115 12.47 1.45 10.44
CA VAL A 115 13.31 2.55 9.95
C VAL A 115 14.45 2.77 10.95
N LYS A 116 15.68 2.84 10.44
CA LYS A 116 16.84 3.24 11.25
C LYS A 116 16.72 4.72 11.65
N PRO A 117 16.87 5.07 12.94
CA PRO A 117 16.90 6.47 13.35
C PRO A 117 18.15 7.16 12.78
N HIS A 118 18.02 8.42 12.39
CA HIS A 118 19.18 9.20 11.96
C HIS A 118 20.15 9.39 13.14
N PRO A 119 21.48 9.27 12.96
CA PRO A 119 22.45 9.31 14.07
C PRO A 119 22.42 10.62 14.87
N VAL A 120 22.14 11.75 14.21
CA VAL A 120 22.03 13.08 14.85
C VAL A 120 20.58 13.48 15.16
N PHE A 121 19.69 13.45 14.16
CA PHE A 121 18.32 13.95 14.28
C PHE A 121 17.32 12.92 14.84
N GLY A 122 17.71 11.66 14.99
CA GLY A 122 16.81 10.58 15.40
C GLY A 122 15.69 10.34 14.39
N TYR A 123 14.50 10.10 14.91
CA TYR A 123 13.31 9.86 14.11
C TYR A 123 12.63 11.13 13.62
N ARG A 124 12.06 11.05 12.42
CA ARG A 124 11.24 12.12 11.85
C ARG A 124 10.01 12.40 12.74
N PRO A 125 9.76 13.65 13.16
CA PRO A 125 8.71 13.96 14.14
C PRO A 125 7.32 14.14 13.52
N THR A 126 7.22 14.26 12.20
CA THR A 126 5.96 14.62 11.53
C THR A 126 5.69 13.67 10.36
N LEU A 127 4.41 13.40 10.12
CA LEU A 127 3.92 12.70 8.94
C LEU A 127 3.15 13.66 8.07
N GLY A 128 3.49 13.74 6.78
CA GLY A 128 2.62 14.32 5.78
C GLY A 128 1.50 13.34 5.42
N VAL A 129 0.30 13.86 5.25
CA VAL A 129 -0.87 13.11 4.78
C VAL A 129 -1.10 13.45 3.31
N TYR A 130 -1.03 12.41 2.47
CA TYR A 130 -1.06 12.54 1.02
C TYR A 130 -2.24 11.80 0.43
N GLN A 131 -2.82 12.36 -0.62
CA GLN A 131 -3.87 11.71 -1.40
C GLN A 131 -3.47 11.58 -2.87
N ASN A 132 -3.76 10.46 -3.50
CA ASN A 132 -3.60 10.33 -4.95
C ASN A 132 -4.77 10.96 -5.71
N ASN A 133 -4.46 11.64 -6.80
CA ASN A 133 -5.44 12.29 -7.69
C ASN A 133 -5.79 11.44 -8.93
N GLN A 134 -5.18 10.27 -9.06
CA GLN A 134 -5.32 9.38 -10.21
C GLN A 134 -5.09 7.93 -9.79
N LYS A 135 -5.43 7.00 -10.67
CA LYS A 135 -5.06 5.59 -10.50
C LYS A 135 -3.54 5.42 -10.52
N ILE A 136 -2.98 4.68 -9.57
CA ILE A 136 -1.53 4.50 -9.42
C ILE A 136 -1.16 3.02 -9.30
N ARG A 137 0.05 2.69 -9.76
CA ARG A 137 0.70 1.40 -9.49
C ARG A 137 1.67 1.59 -8.33
N VAL A 138 1.63 0.67 -7.39
CA VAL A 138 2.35 0.76 -6.12
C VAL A 138 2.92 -0.61 -5.80
N ALA A 139 4.18 -0.65 -5.37
CA ALA A 139 4.70 -1.84 -4.70
C ALA A 139 4.41 -1.73 -3.21
N ILE A 140 3.91 -2.80 -2.59
CA ILE A 140 3.60 -2.85 -1.17
C ILE A 140 4.21 -4.09 -0.53
N SER A 141 4.49 -4.00 0.77
CA SER A 141 4.92 -5.13 1.59
C SER A 141 4.62 -4.87 3.07
N LYS A 142 4.66 -5.93 3.88
CA LYS A 142 4.83 -5.79 5.33
C LYS A 142 6.31 -5.59 5.63
N THR A 143 6.59 -4.75 6.62
CA THR A 143 7.96 -4.47 7.05
C THR A 143 8.39 -5.49 8.09
N LEU A 144 9.21 -6.47 7.73
CA LEU A 144 9.61 -7.59 8.58
C LEU A 144 11.10 -7.93 8.49
N ALA A 145 11.77 -7.58 7.40
CA ALA A 145 13.10 -8.10 7.06
C ALA A 145 14.26 -7.50 7.86
N ASN A 146 14.08 -6.37 8.55
CA ASN A 146 15.14 -5.63 9.24
C ASN A 146 14.82 -5.46 10.75
N SER A 147 14.65 -6.59 11.45
CA SER A 147 14.18 -6.67 12.85
C SER A 147 15.07 -5.95 13.87
N GLU A 148 16.32 -5.64 13.53
CA GLU A 148 17.21 -4.82 14.34
C GLU A 148 16.68 -3.40 14.57
N TYR A 149 15.79 -2.89 13.71
CA TYR A 149 15.23 -1.55 13.82
C TYR A 149 13.83 -1.49 14.43
N GLY A 150 13.26 -2.64 14.82
CA GLY A 150 11.96 -2.66 15.48
C GLY A 150 11.15 -3.91 15.18
N GLU A 151 10.01 -3.99 15.87
CA GLU A 151 9.08 -5.11 15.79
C GLU A 151 8.49 -5.34 14.39
N GLY A 152 8.50 -4.32 13.52
CA GLY A 152 7.92 -4.42 12.19
C GLY A 152 6.41 -4.58 12.19
N GLY A 153 5.89 -5.18 11.12
CA GLY A 153 4.46 -5.46 10.91
C GLY A 153 3.66 -4.29 10.33
N GLY A 154 4.25 -3.10 10.18
CA GLY A 154 3.64 -1.99 9.45
C GLY A 154 3.65 -2.25 7.93
N TRP A 155 2.59 -1.81 7.26
CA TRP A 155 2.54 -1.79 5.80
C TRP A 155 3.37 -0.62 5.25
N GLN A 156 4.25 -0.93 4.30
CA GLN A 156 5.03 0.03 3.54
C GLN A 156 4.61 0.02 2.07
N LEU A 157 4.64 1.20 1.47
CA LEU A 157 4.30 1.43 0.07
C LEU A 157 5.45 2.17 -0.61
N TYR A 158 5.84 1.71 -1.79
CA TYR A 158 6.76 2.39 -2.68
C TYR A 158 6.02 2.97 -3.88
N ILE A 159 6.00 4.30 -3.98
CA ILE A 159 5.30 5.06 -5.01
C ILE A 159 6.36 5.87 -5.78
N SER A 160 6.79 5.37 -6.95
CA SER A 160 7.91 5.95 -7.70
C SER A 160 7.62 7.35 -8.25
N ASN A 161 6.38 7.62 -8.67
CA ASN A 161 5.94 8.89 -9.26
C ASN A 161 5.28 9.83 -8.24
N TYR A 162 5.62 9.70 -6.95
CA TYR A 162 4.94 10.39 -5.86
C TYR A 162 4.85 11.92 -6.02
N THR A 163 5.80 12.56 -6.70
CA THR A 163 5.83 14.02 -6.93
C THR A 163 4.72 14.50 -7.84
N THR A 164 4.17 13.64 -8.70
CA THR A 164 3.10 13.98 -9.65
C THR A 164 1.79 13.26 -9.34
N SER A 165 1.85 12.16 -8.59
CA SER A 165 0.68 11.35 -8.26
C SER A 165 0.07 11.65 -6.90
N LEU A 166 0.80 12.30 -5.98
CA LEU A 166 0.35 12.56 -4.62
C LEU A 166 0.32 14.05 -4.29
N ASN A 167 -0.77 14.49 -3.66
CA ASN A 167 -0.90 15.84 -3.11
C ASN A 167 -0.97 15.76 -1.59
N ARG A 168 -0.12 16.54 -0.90
CA ARG A 168 -0.20 16.68 0.56
C ARG A 168 -1.36 17.60 0.91
N PHE A 169 -2.21 17.19 1.85
CA PHE A 169 -3.34 18.00 2.30
C PHE A 169 -3.41 18.18 3.83
N ALA A 170 -2.63 17.42 4.61
CA ALA A 170 -2.52 17.59 6.04
C ALA A 170 -1.16 17.12 6.58
N GLU A 171 -0.94 17.35 7.87
CA GLU A 171 0.22 16.85 8.61
C GLU A 171 -0.23 16.32 9.98
N ILE A 172 0.49 15.32 10.49
CA ILE A 172 0.27 14.71 11.81
C ILE A 172 1.59 14.76 12.56
N SER A 173 1.59 15.37 13.75
CA SER A 173 2.75 15.33 14.64
C SER A 173 2.78 14.00 15.39
N LEU A 174 3.93 13.34 15.38
CA LEU A 174 4.23 12.21 16.24
C LEU A 174 4.75 12.73 17.58
N SER A 175 4.29 12.13 18.67
CA SER A 175 4.69 12.53 20.02
C SER A 175 5.70 11.56 20.62
N ASP A 176 6.42 12.02 21.64
CA ASP A 176 7.33 11.14 22.41
C ASP A 176 6.59 10.28 23.45
N THR A 177 5.31 10.55 23.67
CA THR A 177 4.43 9.76 24.55
C THR A 177 3.39 8.99 23.75
N LEU A 178 2.51 8.22 24.40
CA LEU A 178 1.33 7.68 23.72
C LEU A 178 0.26 8.78 23.65
N VAL A 179 -0.34 8.98 22.48
CA VAL A 179 -1.43 9.94 22.28
C VAL A 179 -2.74 9.19 22.23
N ASN A 180 -3.57 9.38 23.25
CA ASN A 180 -4.97 8.94 23.23
C ASN A 180 -5.81 9.92 22.39
N LYS A 181 -5.70 9.87 21.06
CA LYS A 181 -6.60 10.63 20.18
C LYS A 181 -6.84 9.91 18.85
N SER A 182 -8.08 9.49 18.61
CA SER A 182 -8.57 9.13 17.28
C SER A 182 -8.69 10.41 16.45
N ILE A 183 -7.86 10.52 15.40
CA ILE A 183 -7.78 11.72 14.54
C ILE A 183 -8.80 11.66 13.40
N PHE A 184 -9.32 10.48 13.09
CA PHE A 184 -10.35 10.27 12.06
C PHE A 184 -11.59 9.64 12.70
N LYS A 185 -12.43 10.47 13.34
CA LYS A 185 -13.81 10.06 13.63
C LYS A 185 -14.60 10.17 12.32
N LYS A 186 -15.19 9.05 11.88
CA LYS A 186 -16.23 9.02 10.84
C LYS A 186 -17.41 9.90 11.23
#